data_AF-A0A2V7IZL0-F1
#
_entry.id   AF-A0A2V7IZL0-F1
#
_cell.length_a   1.000
_cell.length_b   1.000
_cell.length_c   1.000
_cell.angle_alpha   90.00
_cell.angle_beta   90.00
_cell.angle_gamma   90.00
#
_symmetry.space_group_name_H-M   'P 1'
#
loop_
_entity.id
_entity.type
_entity.pdbx_description
1 polymer ?
#
loop_
_entity_poly.entity_id
_entity_poly.type
_entity_poly.pdbx_seq_one_letter_code
_entity_poly.pdbx_strand_id
1 'polypeptide(L)'
;MGGGRCRLVSRRSRRCCVLRSTSSTRSDSGFTLIELLVVITVIAVLAGLVGPMVFRNVGDAKISAAKAQLELFGLALDQYRLDNDYYPSTAQGLEALRTAPVGEPPAANWRGPYLKKPIPLDPWGHPYIYISPGSQNPTGYDLISYGRDGKPGGEGEDRDLGQ
;
A
#
# COMPACT_ATOMS: atom_id res chain seq x y z
N MET A 1 56.57 2.12 53.09
CA MET A 1 58.00 1.90 52.78
C MET A 1 58.19 1.89 51.26
N GLY A 2 59.22 2.58 50.77
CA GLY A 2 59.67 2.62 49.36
C GLY A 2 58.96 3.67 48.50
N GLY A 3 59.50 4.84 48.15
CA GLY A 3 60.89 5.28 48.07
C GLY A 3 61.49 4.95 46.70
N GLY A 4 61.43 5.86 45.72
CA GLY A 4 62.06 5.57 44.42
C GLY A 4 61.94 6.61 43.29
N ARG A 5 62.62 7.75 43.47
CA ARG A 5 63.48 8.43 42.47
C ARG A 5 62.87 9.09 41.21
N CYS A 6 62.99 10.42 41.24
CA CYS A 6 63.12 11.36 40.14
C CYS A 6 64.28 10.99 39.17
N ARG A 7 64.06 11.13 37.85
CA ARG A 7 65.11 11.50 36.87
C ARG A 7 64.54 12.39 35.76
N LEU A 8 64.99 13.65 35.77
CA LEU A 8 65.12 14.51 34.60
C LEU A 8 66.18 13.92 33.64
N VAL A 9 65.88 13.85 32.34
CA VAL A 9 66.85 13.82 31.24
C VAL A 9 66.24 14.67 30.12
N SER A 10 66.63 15.93 30.02
CA SER A 10 67.67 16.48 29.13
C SER A 10 67.23 16.69 27.68
N ARG A 11 67.27 17.98 27.33
CA ARG A 11 67.27 18.60 25.99
C ARG A 11 68.22 17.93 24.97
N ARG A 12 67.96 18.27 23.69
CA ARG A 12 68.76 18.20 22.43
C ARG A 12 68.17 17.18 21.45
N SER A 13 68.14 17.35 20.14
CA SER A 13 68.65 18.37 19.23
C SER A 13 68.11 18.03 17.82
N ARG A 14 67.66 19.05 17.09
CA ARG A 14 67.77 19.24 15.64
C ARG A 14 67.96 17.98 14.77
N ARG A 15 66.93 17.60 14.02
CA ARG A 15 67.08 17.11 12.63
C ARG A 15 65.95 17.66 11.78
N CYS A 16 66.29 18.70 11.03
CA CYS A 16 65.51 19.22 9.91
C CYS A 16 65.64 18.19 8.78
N CYS A 17 64.70 17.24 8.69
CA CYS A 17 64.57 16.40 7.50
C CYS A 17 63.68 17.17 6.53
N VAL A 18 64.31 17.81 5.55
CA VAL A 18 63.61 18.47 4.44
C VAL A 18 62.93 17.39 3.60
N LEU A 19 61.64 17.17 3.84
CA LEU A 19 60.80 16.39 2.94
C LEU A 19 60.30 17.33 1.83
N ARG A 20 60.90 17.19 0.65
CA ARG A 20 60.51 17.89 -0.56
C ARG A 20 59.23 17.24 -1.10
N SER A 21 58.09 17.88 -0.86
CA SER A 21 56.80 17.49 -1.42
C SER A 21 56.78 17.80 -2.92
N THR A 22 56.76 16.77 -3.76
CA THR A 22 56.42 16.90 -5.17
C THR A 22 54.90 16.92 -5.30
N SER A 23 54.31 18.10 -5.33
CA SER A 23 52.90 18.29 -5.62
C SER A 23 52.65 18.06 -7.12
N SER A 24 52.13 16.87 -7.46
CA SER A 24 51.48 16.63 -8.75
C SER A 24 50.20 17.47 -8.80
N THR A 25 50.20 18.56 -9.55
CA THR A 25 48.99 19.33 -9.85
C THR A 25 48.07 18.46 -10.70
N ARG A 26 47.11 17.78 -10.05
CA ARG A 26 45.90 17.32 -10.76
C ARG A 26 45.18 18.56 -11.25
N SER A 27 44.99 18.65 -12.57
CA SER A 27 44.07 19.61 -13.16
C SER A 27 42.65 19.17 -12.80
N ASP A 28 42.09 19.75 -11.73
CA ASP A 28 40.65 19.68 -11.50
C ASP A 28 39.98 20.56 -12.56
N SER A 29 39.51 19.92 -13.62
CA SER A 29 38.57 20.51 -14.58
C SER A 29 37.24 20.71 -13.85
N GLY A 30 36.94 21.96 -13.49
CA GLY A 30 35.66 22.34 -12.91
C GLY A 30 34.54 22.29 -13.94
N PHE A 31 33.35 21.85 -13.50
CA PHE A 31 32.13 21.87 -14.31
C PHE A 31 31.78 23.31 -14.69
N THR A 32 31.34 23.51 -15.93
CA THR A 32 30.85 24.82 -16.40
C THR A 32 29.41 25.05 -15.94
N LEU A 33 29.00 26.29 -15.70
CA LEU A 33 27.61 26.63 -15.32
C LEU A 33 26.59 26.13 -16.34
N ILE A 34 26.95 26.15 -17.63
CA ILE A 34 26.08 25.70 -18.72
C ILE A 34 25.82 24.18 -18.68
N GLU A 35 26.80 23.39 -18.24
CA GLU A 35 26.69 21.93 -18.14
C GLU A 35 25.67 21.54 -17.05
N LEU A 36 25.70 22.24 -15.91
CA LEU A 36 24.71 22.07 -14.85
C LEU A 36 23.31 22.53 -15.31
N LEU A 37 23.23 23.61 -16.09
CA LEU A 37 21.97 24.17 -16.61
C LEU A 37 21.28 23.19 -17.57
N VAL A 38 22.04 22.58 -18.49
CA VAL A 38 21.50 21.57 -19.42
C VAL A 38 20.97 20.35 -18.65
N VAL A 39 21.73 19.86 -17.66
CA VAL A 39 21.34 18.67 -16.87
C VAL A 39 20.03 18.89 -16.11
N ILE A 40 19.91 20.00 -15.37
CA ILE A 40 18.67 20.27 -14.62
C ILE A 40 17.47 20.48 -15.53
N THR A 41 17.70 21.05 -16.73
CA THR A 41 16.64 21.27 -17.72
C THR A 41 16.10 19.93 -18.24
N VAL A 42 16.99 19.00 -18.59
CA VAL A 42 16.58 17.66 -19.03
C VAL A 42 15.85 16.91 -17.90
N ILE A 43 16.33 16.99 -16.66
CA ILE A 43 15.65 16.37 -15.49
C ILE A 43 14.26 16.97 -15.30
N ALA A 44 14.08 18.30 -15.40
CA ALA A 44 12.80 18.97 -15.23
C ALA A 44 11.77 18.51 -16.28
N VAL A 45 12.18 18.39 -17.55
CA VAL A 45 11.31 17.90 -18.63
C VAL A 45 10.91 16.44 -18.39
N LEU A 46 11.86 15.57 -18.06
CA LEU A 46 11.58 14.15 -17.80
C LEU A 46 10.68 13.97 -16.57
N ALA A 47 10.94 14.70 -15.48
CA ALA A 47 10.14 14.65 -14.26
C ALA A 47 8.68 15.08 -14.51
N GLY A 48 8.46 16.10 -15.34
CA GLY A 48 7.13 16.57 -15.72
C GLY A 48 6.30 15.52 -16.49
N LEU A 49 6.96 14.65 -17.27
CA LEU A 49 6.28 13.61 -18.05
C LEU A 49 5.98 12.35 -17.23
N VAL A 50 6.90 11.92 -16.36
CA VAL A 50 6.80 10.64 -15.64
C VAL A 50 5.92 10.75 -14.39
N GLY A 51 5.91 11.89 -13.71
CA GLY A 51 5.17 12.10 -12.46
C GLY A 51 3.69 11.69 -12.50
N PRO A 52 2.86 12.23 -13.42
CA PRO A 52 1.42 11.98 -13.40
C PRO A 52 1.01 10.56 -13.82
N MET A 53 1.85 9.81 -14.55
CA MET A 53 1.50 8.47 -15.03
C MET A 53 1.51 7.41 -13.92
N VAL A 54 2.42 7.53 -12.95
CA VAL A 54 2.55 6.55 -11.85
C VAL A 54 1.32 6.57 -10.94
N PHE A 55 0.77 7.74 -10.63
CA PHE A 55 -0.37 7.86 -9.73
C PHE A 55 -1.67 7.32 -10.33
N ARG A 56 -1.92 7.55 -11.63
CA ARG A 56 -3.13 7.07 -12.31
C ARG A 56 -3.21 5.54 -12.38
N ASN A 57 -2.09 4.89 -12.68
CA ASN A 57 -2.04 3.43 -12.80
C ASN A 57 -2.31 2.74 -11.46
N VAL A 58 -1.89 3.34 -10.34
CA VAL A 58 -2.16 2.80 -9.00
C VAL A 58 -3.64 2.93 -8.64
N GLY A 59 -4.27 4.07 -8.95
CA GLY A 59 -5.70 4.29 -8.74
C GLY A 59 -6.56 3.29 -9.50
N ASP A 60 -6.31 3.13 -10.80
CA ASP A 60 -7.05 2.19 -11.65
C ASP A 60 -6.85 0.73 -11.21
N ALA A 61 -5.63 0.36 -10.79
CA ALA A 61 -5.34 -0.96 -10.27
C ALA A 61 -6.12 -1.26 -8.98
N LYS A 62 -6.27 -0.28 -8.08
CA LYS A 62 -7.09 -0.41 -6.88
C LYS A 62 -8.56 -0.61 -7.23
N ILE A 63 -9.12 0.20 -8.12
CA ILE A 63 -10.52 0.05 -8.56
C ILE A 63 -10.75 -1.34 -9.18
N SER A 64 -9.83 -1.81 -10.03
CA SER A 64 -9.91 -3.14 -10.64
C SER A 64 -9.82 -4.26 -9.60
N ALA A 65 -8.92 -4.13 -8.63
CA ALA A 65 -8.80 -5.10 -7.54
C ALA A 65 -10.06 -5.15 -6.67
N ALA A 66 -10.65 -3.99 -6.34
CA ALA A 66 -11.89 -3.91 -5.57
C ALA A 66 -13.05 -4.60 -6.32
N LYS A 67 -13.20 -4.34 -7.62
CA LYS A 67 -14.20 -4.99 -8.47
C LYS A 67 -14.01 -6.50 -8.54
N ALA A 68 -12.78 -6.97 -8.72
CA ALA A 68 -12.49 -8.40 -8.72
C ALA A 68 -12.87 -9.07 -7.38
N GLN A 69 -12.65 -8.38 -6.26
CA GLN A 69 -13.09 -8.88 -4.95
C GLN A 69 -14.62 -8.90 -4.81
N LEU A 70 -15.31 -7.85 -5.25
CA LEU A 70 -16.78 -7.79 -5.27
C LEU A 70 -17.39 -8.96 -6.08
N GLU A 71 -16.85 -9.23 -7.26
CA GLU A 71 -17.26 -10.37 -8.10
C GLU A 71 -17.05 -11.72 -7.40
N LEU A 72 -15.91 -11.91 -6.71
CA LEU A 72 -15.62 -13.12 -5.96
C LEU A 72 -16.61 -13.32 -4.79
N PHE A 73 -16.96 -12.24 -4.10
CA PHE A 73 -17.97 -12.30 -3.04
C PHE A 73 -19.36 -12.54 -3.61
N GLY A 74 -19.71 -11.92 -4.74
CA GLY A 74 -20.98 -12.14 -5.41
C GLY A 74 -21.18 -13.60 -5.81
N LEU A 75 -20.16 -14.22 -6.41
CA LEU A 75 -20.19 -15.66 -6.72
C LEU A 75 -20.37 -16.53 -5.47
N ALA A 76 -19.71 -16.19 -4.36
CA ALA A 76 -19.86 -16.92 -3.10
C ALA A 76 -21.25 -16.74 -2.48
N LEU A 77 -21.84 -15.54 -2.58
CA LEU A 77 -23.21 -15.26 -2.15
C LEU A 77 -24.23 -16.02 -2.99
N ASP A 78 -24.03 -16.08 -4.30
CA ASP A 78 -24.90 -16.83 -5.20
C ASP A 78 -24.82 -18.33 -4.92
N GLN A 79 -23.62 -18.87 -4.68
CA GLN A 79 -23.46 -20.26 -4.26
C GLN A 79 -24.14 -20.54 -2.91
N TYR A 80 -24.03 -19.62 -1.94
CA TYR A 80 -24.75 -19.73 -0.68
C TYR A 80 -26.27 -19.80 -0.89
N ARG A 81 -26.80 -18.95 -1.77
CA ARG A 81 -28.22 -18.94 -2.13
C ARG A 81 -28.65 -20.21 -2.85
N LEU A 82 -27.80 -20.79 -3.69
CA LEU A 82 -28.12 -22.07 -4.35
C LEU A 82 -28.28 -23.22 -3.35
N ASP A 83 -27.56 -23.18 -2.22
CA ASP A 83 -27.68 -24.21 -1.19
C ASP A 83 -28.81 -23.92 -0.18
N ASN A 84 -29.03 -22.65 0.18
CA ASN A 84 -29.96 -22.26 1.25
C ASN A 84 -31.24 -21.56 0.78
N ASP A 85 -31.43 -21.38 -0.54
CA ASP A 85 -32.52 -20.65 -1.21
C ASP A 85 -32.59 -19.13 -0.98
N TYR A 86 -31.92 -18.62 0.05
CA TYR A 86 -31.85 -17.19 0.39
C TYR A 86 -30.41 -16.73 0.63
N TYR A 87 -30.18 -15.41 0.55
CA TYR A 87 -28.90 -14.80 0.90
C TYR A 87 -28.75 -14.65 2.42
N PRO A 88 -27.51 -14.58 2.96
CA PRO A 88 -27.27 -14.29 4.37
C PRO A 88 -27.95 -12.99 4.81
N SER A 89 -28.41 -12.91 6.06
CA SER A 89 -28.95 -11.64 6.55
C SER A 89 -27.83 -10.61 6.79
N THR A 90 -28.18 -9.33 6.83
CA THR A 90 -27.22 -8.25 7.16
C THR A 90 -26.52 -8.49 8.52
N ALA A 91 -27.21 -9.10 9.48
CA ALA A 91 -26.66 -9.44 10.80
C ALA A 91 -25.63 -10.58 10.74
N GLN A 92 -25.83 -11.55 9.83
CA GLN A 92 -24.86 -12.61 9.58
C GLN A 92 -23.66 -12.10 8.78
N GLY A 93 -23.92 -11.20 7.83
CA GLY A 93 -22.92 -10.53 7.02
C GLY A 93 -22.15 -11.48 6.09
N LEU A 94 -21.01 -11.01 5.57
CA LEU A 94 -20.13 -11.80 4.72
C LEU A 94 -19.44 -12.96 5.46
N GLU A 95 -19.39 -12.94 6.80
CA GLU A 95 -18.82 -14.06 7.57
C GLU A 95 -19.60 -15.36 7.40
N ALA A 96 -20.89 -15.29 7.05
CA ALA A 96 -21.72 -16.46 6.70
C ALA A 96 -21.15 -17.26 5.52
N LEU A 97 -20.33 -16.63 4.67
CA LEU A 97 -19.67 -17.29 3.55
C LEU A 97 -18.48 -18.15 3.99
N ARG A 98 -17.93 -17.89 5.18
CA ARG A 98 -16.74 -18.58 5.68
C ARG A 98 -17.07 -19.56 6.80
N THR A 99 -17.96 -19.17 7.70
CA THR A 99 -18.38 -19.99 8.83
C THR A 99 -19.89 -20.19 8.79
N ALA A 100 -20.35 -21.37 9.19
CA ALA A 100 -21.77 -21.65 9.29
C ALA A 100 -22.46 -20.58 10.15
N PRO A 101 -23.39 -19.79 9.60
CA PRO A 101 -24.00 -18.70 10.34
C PRO A 101 -24.93 -19.26 11.41
N VAL A 102 -24.97 -18.56 12.55
CA VAL A 102 -25.88 -18.85 13.66
C VAL A 102 -26.92 -17.75 13.73
N GLY A 103 -28.18 -18.09 13.99
CA GLY A 103 -29.29 -17.14 14.07
C GLY A 103 -30.25 -17.26 12.88
N GLU A 104 -31.06 -16.23 12.68
CA GLU A 104 -32.10 -16.21 11.65
C GLU A 104 -31.64 -15.43 10.40
N PRO A 105 -31.91 -15.93 9.18
CA PRO A 105 -32.52 -17.23 8.86
C PRO A 105 -31.55 -18.42 9.07
N PRO A 106 -32.05 -19.61 9.44
CA PRO A 106 -31.22 -20.77 9.78
C PRO A 106 -30.67 -21.47 8.54
N ALA A 107 -29.35 -21.44 8.34
CA ALA A 107 -28.67 -22.04 7.19
C ALA A 107 -28.59 -23.57 7.26
N ALA A 108 -29.74 -24.23 7.16
CA ALA A 108 -29.90 -25.68 7.33
C ALA A 108 -29.09 -26.51 6.31
N ASN A 109 -28.87 -25.96 5.11
CA ASN A 109 -28.19 -26.62 4.00
C ASN A 109 -26.79 -26.04 3.76
N TRP A 110 -26.18 -25.37 4.74
CA TRP A 110 -24.86 -24.79 4.60
C TRP A 110 -23.81 -25.85 4.27
N ARG A 111 -23.15 -25.72 3.12
CA ARG A 111 -22.11 -26.64 2.61
C ARG A 111 -20.74 -25.98 2.50
N GLY A 112 -20.57 -24.82 3.15
CA GLY A 112 -19.37 -24.01 3.06
C GLY A 112 -18.13 -24.68 3.67
N PRO A 113 -16.99 -23.97 3.66
CA PRO A 113 -16.84 -22.54 3.36
C PRO A 113 -16.93 -22.20 1.87
N TYR A 114 -17.72 -21.18 1.52
CA TYR A 114 -17.84 -20.60 0.18
C TYR A 114 -16.67 -19.67 -0.17
N LEU A 115 -15.98 -19.13 0.85
CA LEU A 115 -14.73 -18.39 0.71
C LEU A 115 -13.55 -19.16 1.29
N LYS A 116 -12.53 -19.38 0.46
CA LYS A 116 -11.28 -20.06 0.87
C LYS A 116 -10.35 -19.18 1.70
N LYS A 117 -10.37 -17.88 1.46
CA LYS A 117 -9.52 -16.89 2.12
C LYS A 117 -10.35 -16.11 3.14
N PRO A 118 -9.71 -15.56 4.19
CA PRO A 118 -10.38 -14.58 5.04
C PRO A 118 -10.83 -13.40 4.19
N ILE A 119 -11.91 -12.74 4.59
CA ILE A 119 -12.47 -11.58 3.90
C ILE A 119 -11.42 -10.44 3.99
N PRO A 120 -10.78 -10.06 2.87
CA PRO A 120 -9.88 -8.93 2.88
C PRO A 120 -10.64 -7.62 3.06
N LEU A 121 -9.92 -6.59 3.50
CA LEU A 121 -10.34 -5.21 3.34
C LEU A 121 -10.25 -4.82 1.87
N ASP A 122 -10.99 -3.79 1.48
CA ASP A 122 -10.87 -3.21 0.17
C ASP A 122 -9.46 -2.59 -0.06
N PRO A 123 -9.11 -2.21 -1.30
CA PRO A 123 -7.79 -1.66 -1.62
C PRO A 123 -7.43 -0.33 -0.94
N TRP A 124 -8.38 0.30 -0.26
CA TRP A 124 -8.19 1.51 0.53
C TRP A 124 -8.18 1.25 2.04
N GLY A 125 -8.46 0.02 2.46
CA GLY A 125 -8.41 -0.44 3.85
C GLY A 125 -9.75 -0.37 4.57
N HIS A 126 -10.85 -0.21 3.86
CA HIS A 126 -12.20 -0.20 4.41
C HIS A 126 -12.86 -1.58 4.30
N PRO A 127 -13.74 -1.96 5.25
CA PRO A 127 -14.52 -3.18 5.13
C PRO A 127 -15.59 -3.04 4.03
N TYR A 128 -15.86 -4.14 3.33
CA TYR A 128 -16.99 -4.21 2.41
C TYR A 128 -18.31 -4.14 3.17
N ILE A 129 -19.27 -3.43 2.59
CA ILE A 129 -20.61 -3.25 3.15
C ILE A 129 -21.55 -4.19 2.43
N TYR A 130 -22.19 -5.04 3.21
CA TYR A 130 -23.16 -6.01 2.74
C TYR A 130 -24.51 -5.75 3.39
N ILE A 131 -25.55 -5.62 2.57
CA ILE A 131 -26.92 -5.38 3.03
C ILE A 131 -27.85 -6.35 2.31
N SER A 132 -28.62 -7.11 3.08
CA SER A 132 -29.69 -7.96 2.57
C SER A 132 -30.93 -7.88 3.49
N PRO A 133 -32.13 -7.60 2.94
CA PRO A 133 -32.40 -7.24 1.54
C PRO A 133 -31.75 -5.91 1.12
N GLY A 134 -31.30 -5.82 -0.13
CA GLY A 134 -30.58 -4.65 -0.65
C GLY A 134 -31.44 -3.38 -0.69
N SER A 135 -30.82 -2.22 -0.49
CA SER A 135 -31.47 -0.91 -0.66
C SER A 135 -31.63 -0.55 -2.13
N GLN A 136 -30.67 -0.92 -2.97
CA GLN A 136 -30.71 -0.74 -4.42
C GLN A 136 -31.38 -1.94 -5.10
N ASN A 137 -31.15 -3.14 -4.57
CA ASN A 137 -31.77 -4.37 -5.06
C ASN A 137 -32.66 -5.06 -4.00
N PRO A 138 -33.97 -4.73 -3.96
CA PRO A 138 -34.88 -5.28 -2.95
C PRO A 138 -35.05 -6.80 -2.99
N THR A 139 -34.78 -7.44 -4.12
CA THR A 139 -34.94 -8.90 -4.31
C THR A 139 -33.63 -9.68 -4.12
N GLY A 140 -32.53 -8.98 -3.82
CA GLY A 140 -31.21 -9.57 -3.66
C GLY A 140 -30.46 -8.97 -2.48
N TYR A 141 -29.25 -8.51 -2.75
CA TYR A 141 -28.36 -7.88 -1.79
C TYR A 141 -27.69 -6.69 -2.45
N ASP A 142 -27.21 -5.77 -1.62
CA ASP A 142 -26.26 -4.74 -2.02
C ASP A 142 -24.88 -5.10 -1.45
N LEU A 143 -23.85 -5.05 -2.28
CA LEU A 143 -22.46 -5.22 -1.86
C LEU A 143 -21.62 -4.06 -2.37
N ILE A 144 -21.12 -3.24 -1.45
CA ILE A 144 -20.56 -1.91 -1.74
C ILE A 144 -19.19 -1.75 -1.07
N SER A 145 -18.26 -1.12 -1.78
CA SER A 145 -17.07 -0.45 -1.24
C SER A 145 -17.21 1.04 -1.56
N TYR A 146 -17.04 1.89 -0.55
CA TYR A 146 -17.11 3.35 -0.68
C TYR A 146 -15.86 3.98 -1.31
N GLY A 147 -14.97 3.18 -1.90
CA GLY A 147 -13.76 3.72 -2.52
C GLY A 147 -12.79 4.36 -1.52
N ARG A 148 -12.01 5.33 -1.99
CA ARG A 148 -10.91 5.93 -1.23
C ARG A 148 -11.34 6.80 -0.05
N ASP A 149 -12.48 7.47 -0.13
CA ASP A 149 -12.93 8.41 0.91
C ASP A 149 -13.74 7.74 2.02
N GLY A 150 -14.15 6.48 1.80
CA GLY A 150 -14.91 5.68 2.75
C GLY A 150 -16.32 6.21 2.99
N LYS A 151 -16.86 7.05 2.09
CA LYS A 151 -18.18 7.66 2.21
C LYS A 151 -19.05 7.34 0.99
N PRO A 152 -20.38 7.33 1.15
CA PRO A 152 -21.26 7.16 0.01
C PRO A 152 -21.13 8.34 -0.96
N GLY A 153 -21.06 8.03 -2.25
CA GLY A 153 -20.99 8.97 -3.36
C GLY A 153 -19.61 9.03 -4.02
N GLY A 154 -19.13 10.25 -4.29
CA GLY A 154 -17.80 10.51 -4.86
C GLY A 154 -17.67 10.30 -6.38
N GLU A 155 -16.51 10.70 -6.90
CA GLU A 155 -16.14 10.55 -8.31
C GLU A 155 -14.72 9.97 -8.45
N GLY A 156 -14.42 9.34 -9.59
CA GLY A 156 -13.11 8.75 -9.85
C GLY A 156 -12.77 7.61 -8.88
N GLU A 157 -11.73 7.78 -8.07
CA GLU A 157 -11.30 6.83 -7.03
C GLU A 157 -12.15 6.89 -5.76
N ASP A 158 -12.86 7.99 -5.54
CA ASP A 158 -13.76 8.18 -4.40
C ASP A 158 -15.17 7.64 -4.71
N ARG A 159 -15.41 7.16 -5.94
CA ARG A 159 -16.73 6.66 -6.33
C ARG A 159 -17.00 5.29 -5.70
N ASP A 160 -18.21 5.13 -5.17
CA ASP A 160 -18.79 3.85 -4.77
C ASP A 160 -18.63 2.77 -5.86
N LEU A 161 -18.18 1.58 -5.44
CA LEU A 161 -18.06 0.39 -6.26
C LEU A 161 -18.94 -0.70 -5.67
N GLY A 162 -19.88 -1.22 -6.45
CA GLY A 162 -20.81 -2.23 -5.96
C GLY A 162 -21.93 -2.55 -6.92
N GLN A 163 -22.74 -3.52 -6.51
CA GLN A 163 -23.98 -3.95 -7.16
C GLN A 163 -25.05 -4.21 -6.12
#